data_AF-A0A9P7V7M7-F1
#
_entry.id   AF-A0A9P7V7M7-F1
#
_cell.length_a   1.000
_cell.length_b   1.000
_cell.length_c   1.000
_cell.angle_alpha   90.00
_cell.angle_beta   90.00
_cell.angle_gamma   90.00
#
_symmetry.space_group_name_H-M   'P 1'
#
loop_
_entity.id
_entity.type
_entity.pdbx_description
1 polymer ?
#
loop_
_entity_poly.entity_id
_entity_poly.type
_entity_poly.pdbx_seq_one_letter_code
_entity_poly.pdbx_strand_id
1 'polypeptide(L)'
;MAEKGGGFHKGKGPRNNNNNNNYKHKKNPYLNLREKKANDIRKAITHRSRLRKKYFQLLKEEGLEERPKEVGEDKDQQQHHHKEQPKKNPTNFAERAKKVKERKEEKRQAKLESVRDKRRRLEESEQRRELVRSRVTQKTSKGQPLMGPKINNLLDKIRKDMDDQ
;
A
#
# COMPACT_ATOMS: atom_id res chain seq x y z
N MET A 1 -70.24 13.53 6.26
CA MET A 1 -69.96 14.72 5.42
C MET A 1 -68.65 15.32 5.92
N ALA A 2 -67.57 15.52 5.17
CA ALA A 2 -67.34 15.49 3.73
C ALA A 2 -65.87 15.08 3.47
N GLU A 3 -65.67 14.26 2.43
CA GLU A 3 -64.41 14.14 1.70
C GLU A 3 -64.16 15.43 0.93
N LYS A 4 -62.90 15.91 0.83
CA LYS A 4 -62.28 16.54 -0.37
C LYS A 4 -60.76 16.45 -0.23
N GLY A 5 -60.11 15.64 -1.07
CA GLY A 5 -59.27 16.12 -2.17
C GLY A 5 -57.79 16.16 -1.72
N GLY A 6 -56.87 15.40 -2.30
CA GLY A 6 -56.58 15.32 -3.72
C GLY A 6 -55.26 16.07 -3.96
N GLY A 7 -54.14 15.35 -3.85
CA GLY A 7 -52.79 15.92 -3.97
C GLY A 7 -51.77 14.90 -4.44
N PHE A 8 -52.08 14.23 -5.56
CA PHE A 8 -51.19 13.31 -6.27
C PHE A 8 -50.04 14.11 -6.91
N HIS A 9 -48.87 14.18 -6.27
CA HIS A 9 -47.64 14.66 -6.93
C HIS A 9 -46.75 13.49 -7.33
N LYS A 10 -46.59 13.39 -8.64
CA LYS A 10 -45.84 12.40 -9.41
C LYS A 10 -44.37 12.33 -8.99
N GLY A 11 -43.82 11.12 -8.96
CA GLY A 11 -42.44 10.86 -9.35
C GLY A 11 -41.35 11.08 -8.30
N LYS A 12 -41.27 10.18 -7.31
CA LYS A 12 -39.96 9.73 -6.81
C LYS A 12 -39.81 8.27 -7.22
N GLY A 13 -39.22 8.06 -8.41
CA GLY A 13 -38.79 6.72 -8.83
C GLY A 13 -37.89 6.08 -7.76
N PRO A 14 -37.75 4.75 -7.75
CA PRO A 14 -36.89 4.08 -6.80
C PRO A 14 -35.48 4.65 -6.91
N ARG A 15 -35.03 5.37 -5.87
CA ARG A 15 -33.63 5.74 -5.72
C ARG A 15 -32.86 4.42 -5.65
N ASN A 16 -32.19 4.09 -6.74
CA ASN A 16 -31.28 2.98 -6.83
C ASN A 16 -30.13 3.24 -5.86
N ASN A 17 -30.27 2.76 -4.62
CA ASN A 17 -29.20 2.70 -3.64
C ASN A 17 -28.20 1.61 -4.08
N ASN A 18 -27.48 1.87 -5.18
CA ASN A 18 -26.21 1.22 -5.44
C ASN A 18 -25.14 1.79 -4.50
N ASN A 19 -25.42 1.72 -3.20
CA ASN A 19 -24.37 1.68 -2.19
C ASN A 19 -23.73 0.31 -2.32
N ASN A 20 -22.73 0.23 -3.19
CA ASN A 20 -21.74 -0.84 -3.24
C ASN A 20 -20.87 -0.77 -1.96
N ASN A 21 -21.51 -0.86 -0.79
CA ASN A 21 -20.89 -1.22 0.48
C ASN A 21 -20.68 -2.73 0.49
N ASN A 22 -19.91 -3.22 -0.48
CA ASN A 22 -19.38 -4.57 -0.49
C ASN A 22 -17.98 -4.59 0.13
N TYR A 23 -17.78 -3.81 1.20
CA TYR A 23 -16.75 -4.11 2.18
C TYR A 23 -17.25 -5.25 3.07
N LYS A 24 -17.62 -6.38 2.44
CA LYS A 24 -17.64 -7.67 3.14
C LYS A 24 -16.30 -7.77 3.82
N HIS A 25 -16.29 -7.90 5.14
CA HIS A 25 -15.10 -8.12 5.94
C HIS A 25 -14.21 -9.12 5.23
N LYS A 26 -13.17 -8.65 4.54
CA LYS A 26 -12.19 -9.52 3.91
C LYS A 26 -11.53 -10.21 5.09
N LYS A 27 -11.90 -11.46 5.35
CA LYS A 27 -11.26 -12.29 6.37
C LYS A 27 -9.76 -12.11 6.19
N ASN A 28 -9.05 -11.77 7.27
CA ASN A 28 -7.64 -11.43 7.22
C ASN A 28 -6.92 -12.50 6.36
N PRO A 29 -6.31 -12.11 5.22
CA PRO A 29 -5.79 -13.05 4.23
C PRO A 29 -4.65 -13.90 4.79
N TYR A 30 -4.15 -13.57 5.98
CA TYR A 30 -3.12 -14.29 6.70
C TYR A 30 -3.66 -15.28 7.73
N LEU A 31 -4.99 -15.44 7.87
CA LEU A 31 -5.57 -16.48 8.74
C LEU A 31 -5.37 -17.89 8.16
N ASN A 32 -5.51 -18.04 6.84
CA ASN A 32 -5.35 -19.33 6.14
C ASN A 32 -4.20 -19.26 5.13
N LEU A 33 -2.95 -19.39 5.60
CA LEU A 33 -1.75 -19.36 4.73
C LEU A 33 -1.78 -20.44 3.64
N ARG A 34 -2.32 -21.63 3.95
CA ARG A 34 -2.40 -22.76 3.00
C ARG A 34 -3.33 -22.44 1.83
N GLU A 35 -4.53 -21.94 2.11
CA GLU A 35 -5.51 -21.56 1.09
C GLU A 35 -5.03 -20.37 0.26
N LYS A 36 -4.39 -19.38 0.90
CA LYS A 36 -3.78 -18.25 0.21
C LYS A 36 -2.73 -18.72 -0.80
N LYS A 37 -1.77 -19.55 -0.36
CA LYS A 37 -0.74 -20.12 -1.24
C LYS A 37 -1.36 -20.92 -2.38
N ALA A 38 -2.36 -21.76 -2.10
CA ALA A 38 -3.05 -22.52 -3.14
C ALA A 38 -3.74 -21.59 -4.18
N ASN A 39 -4.40 -20.53 -3.73
CA ASN A 39 -5.02 -19.53 -4.59
C ASN A 39 -3.97 -18.78 -5.43
N ASP A 40 -2.83 -18.42 -4.85
CA ASP A 40 -1.75 -17.74 -5.55
C ASP A 40 -1.12 -18.63 -6.62
N ILE A 41 -0.94 -19.93 -6.34
CA ILE A 41 -0.49 -20.93 -7.32
C ILE A 41 -1.49 -21.02 -8.49
N ARG A 42 -2.79 -21.14 -8.21
CA ARG A 42 -3.83 -21.19 -9.27
C ARG A 42 -3.84 -19.92 -10.13
N LYS A 43 -3.68 -18.74 -9.50
CA LYS A 43 -3.57 -17.46 -10.22
C LYS A 43 -2.33 -17.43 -11.11
N ALA A 44 -1.18 -17.86 -10.61
CA ALA A 44 0.07 -17.91 -11.37
C ALA A 44 -0.03 -18.86 -12.58
N ILE A 45 -0.62 -20.04 -12.41
CA ILE A 45 -0.86 -20.99 -13.50
C ILE A 45 -1.78 -20.37 -14.56
N THR A 46 -2.89 -19.76 -14.13
CA THR A 46 -3.85 -19.11 -15.04
C THR A 46 -3.18 -17.97 -15.80
N HIS A 47 -2.39 -17.14 -15.12
CA HIS A 47 -1.65 -16.03 -15.73
C HIS A 47 -0.63 -16.54 -16.75
N ARG A 48 0.16 -17.57 -16.40
CA ARG A 48 1.11 -18.21 -17.33
C ARG A 48 0.42 -18.75 -18.57
N SER A 49 -0.71 -19.43 -18.42
CA SER A 49 -1.50 -19.94 -19.54
C SER A 49 -2.03 -18.82 -20.43
N ARG A 50 -2.50 -17.71 -19.85
CA ARG A 50 -2.93 -16.53 -20.61
C ARG A 50 -1.78 -15.88 -21.38
N LEU A 51 -0.62 -15.70 -20.75
CA LEU A 51 0.56 -15.18 -21.42
C LEU A 51 1.02 -16.09 -22.56
N ARG A 52 1.03 -17.41 -22.35
CA ARG A 52 1.36 -18.38 -23.40
C ARG A 52 0.41 -18.28 -24.59
N LYS A 53 -0.91 -18.19 -24.34
CA LYS A 53 -1.91 -18.00 -25.39
C LYS A 53 -1.68 -16.68 -26.16
N LYS A 54 -1.46 -15.58 -25.45
CA LYS A 54 -1.20 -14.27 -26.05
C LYS A 54 0.08 -14.27 -26.89
N TYR A 55 1.13 -14.91 -26.39
CA TYR A 55 2.40 -15.05 -27.09
C TYR A 55 2.23 -15.81 -28.41
N PHE A 56 1.51 -16.93 -28.40
CA PHE A 56 1.24 -17.67 -29.64
C PHE A 56 0.33 -16.91 -30.61
N GLN A 57 -0.60 -16.09 -30.11
CA GLN A 57 -1.39 -15.19 -30.97
C GLN A 57 -0.48 -14.17 -31.69
N LEU A 58 0.43 -13.52 -30.96
CA LEU A 58 1.38 -12.57 -31.54
C LEU A 58 2.30 -13.23 -32.56
N LEU A 59 2.84 -14.41 -32.26
CA LEU A 59 3.67 -15.15 -33.22
C LEU A 59 2.92 -15.49 -34.51
N LYS A 60 1.63 -15.83 -34.40
CA LYS A 60 0.77 -16.09 -35.55
C LYS A 60 0.50 -14.81 -36.36
N GLU A 61 0.28 -13.69 -35.68
CA GLU A 61 0.09 -12.37 -36.31
C GLU A 61 1.36 -11.89 -37.04
N GLU A 62 2.54 -12.15 -36.48
CA GLU A 62 3.84 -11.81 -37.06
C GLU A 62 4.27 -12.77 -38.19
N GLY A 63 3.49 -13.81 -38.48
CA GLY A 63 3.80 -14.80 -39.52
C GLY A 63 4.99 -15.71 -39.18
N LEU A 64 5.43 -15.72 -37.91
CA LEU A 64 6.55 -16.50 -37.38
C LEU A 64 6.09 -17.85 -36.81
N GLU A 65 4.97 -18.39 -37.29
CA GLU A 65 4.45 -19.69 -36.85
C GLU A 65 5.42 -20.80 -37.33
N GLU A 66 6.45 -21.11 -36.52
CA GLU A 66 7.23 -22.33 -36.69
C GLU A 66 6.25 -23.51 -36.63
N ARG A 67 6.16 -24.28 -37.72
CA ARG A 67 5.29 -25.47 -37.80
C ARG A 67 5.48 -26.32 -36.56
N PRO A 68 4.40 -26.88 -35.98
CA PRO A 68 4.56 -27.85 -34.92
C PRO A 68 5.42 -28.99 -35.46
N LYS A 69 6.58 -29.22 -34.85
CA LYS A 69 7.26 -30.51 -35.00
C LYS A 69 6.31 -31.54 -34.42
N GLU A 70 5.58 -32.22 -35.30
CA GLU A 70 4.90 -33.46 -34.95
C GLU A 70 5.94 -34.51 -34.57
N VAL A 71 5.48 -35.48 -33.77
CA VAL A 71 6.14 -36.73 -33.38
C VAL A 71 7.24 -36.49 -32.32
N GLY A 72 7.08 -36.93 -31.09
CA GLY A 72 7.04 -38.34 -30.71
C GLY A 72 8.47 -38.79 -30.46
N GLU A 73 8.76 -39.18 -29.21
CA GLU A 73 9.96 -39.92 -28.78
C GLU A 73 11.32 -39.38 -29.26
N ASP A 74 11.94 -38.52 -28.46
CA ASP A 74 13.36 -38.71 -28.18
C ASP A 74 13.73 -38.10 -26.83
N LYS A 75 14.31 -38.96 -26.01
CA LYS A 75 14.99 -38.62 -24.77
C LYS A 75 16.25 -37.83 -25.13
N ASP A 76 16.70 -37.03 -24.17
CA ASP A 76 18.07 -36.51 -24.11
C ASP A 76 18.48 -35.51 -25.18
N GLN A 77 18.04 -34.25 -25.01
CA GLN A 77 18.92 -33.07 -25.11
C GLN A 77 18.16 -31.79 -24.75
N GLN A 78 17.99 -31.56 -23.44
CA GLN A 78 17.73 -30.20 -22.95
C GLN A 78 19.05 -29.41 -22.99
N GLN A 79 19.34 -28.78 -24.12
CA GLN A 79 20.30 -27.68 -24.14
C GLN A 79 19.70 -26.50 -23.38
N HIS A 80 20.04 -26.46 -22.10
CA HIS A 80 19.80 -25.34 -21.20
C HIS A 80 20.57 -24.11 -21.71
N HIS A 81 19.92 -23.24 -22.49
CA HIS A 81 20.32 -21.83 -22.55
C HIS A 81 19.90 -21.13 -21.24
N HIS A 82 20.51 -21.55 -20.14
CA HIS A 82 20.57 -20.75 -18.93
C HIS A 82 21.54 -19.61 -19.21
N LYS A 83 21.03 -18.38 -19.30
CA LYS A 83 21.83 -17.17 -19.09
C LYS A 83 22.73 -17.43 -17.89
N GLU A 84 24.04 -17.46 -18.12
CA GLU A 84 25.06 -17.67 -17.12
C GLU A 84 25.00 -16.51 -16.11
N GLN A 85 24.12 -16.65 -15.13
CA GLN A 85 24.27 -15.93 -13.89
C GLN A 85 25.59 -16.41 -13.29
N PRO A 86 26.51 -15.51 -12.89
CA PRO A 86 27.78 -15.92 -12.33
C PRO A 86 27.49 -16.88 -11.17
N LYS A 87 27.90 -18.14 -11.32
CA LYS A 87 27.75 -19.18 -10.31
C LYS A 87 28.57 -18.72 -9.12
N LYS A 88 27.94 -18.00 -8.19
CA LYS A 88 28.57 -17.62 -6.93
C LYS A 88 28.96 -18.92 -6.25
N ASN A 89 30.26 -19.12 -6.06
CA ASN A 89 30.80 -20.29 -5.37
C ASN A 89 29.95 -20.55 -4.13
N PRO A 90 29.47 -21.78 -3.91
CA PRO A 90 28.62 -22.07 -2.78
C PRO A 90 29.43 -21.80 -1.51
N THR A 91 29.20 -20.64 -0.89
CA THR A 91 29.87 -20.27 0.36
C THR A 91 29.59 -21.34 1.41
N ASN A 92 30.59 -21.64 2.23
CA ASN A 92 30.53 -22.67 3.26
C ASN A 92 29.28 -22.43 4.16
N PHE A 93 28.64 -23.51 4.60
CA PHE A 93 27.44 -23.47 5.44
C PHE A 93 27.63 -22.55 6.66
N ALA A 94 28.81 -22.60 7.29
CA ALA A 94 29.18 -21.74 8.40
C ALA A 94 29.15 -20.24 8.04
N GLU A 95 29.63 -19.85 6.86
CA GLU A 95 29.63 -18.46 6.40
C GLU A 95 28.23 -17.95 6.08
N ARG A 96 27.37 -18.83 5.53
CA ARG A 96 25.96 -18.49 5.29
C ARG A 96 25.23 -18.24 6.60
N ALA A 97 25.46 -19.08 7.61
CA ALA A 97 24.87 -18.92 8.93
C ALA A 97 25.27 -17.58 9.58
N LYS A 98 26.56 -17.20 9.48
CA LYS A 98 27.06 -15.91 9.96
C LYS A 98 26.39 -14.72 9.25
N LYS A 99 26.34 -14.73 7.91
CA LYS A 99 25.68 -13.68 7.12
C LYS A 99 24.19 -13.54 7.42
N VAL A 100 23.49 -14.65 7.68
CA VAL A 100 22.08 -14.60 8.07
C VAL A 100 21.93 -14.01 9.47
N LYS A 101 22.83 -14.32 10.40
CA LYS A 101 22.84 -13.74 11.75
C LYS A 101 23.10 -12.24 11.70
N GLU A 102 24.10 -11.80 10.95
CA GLU A 102 24.43 -10.38 10.74
C GLU A 102 23.25 -9.60 10.16
N ARG A 103 22.63 -10.11 9.08
CA ARG A 103 21.45 -9.47 8.49
C ARG A 103 20.26 -9.38 9.44
N LYS A 104 20.09 -10.36 10.33
CA LYS A 104 19.02 -10.33 11.34
C LYS A 104 19.31 -9.29 12.41
N GLU A 105 20.57 -9.19 12.84
CA GLU A 105 21.02 -8.21 13.82
C GLU A 105 20.92 -6.78 13.29
N GLU A 106 21.39 -6.55 12.06
CA GLU A 106 21.27 -5.26 11.37
C GLU A 106 19.80 -4.82 11.24
N LYS A 107 18.91 -5.72 10.83
CA LYS A 107 17.47 -5.43 10.77
C LYS A 107 16.88 -5.10 12.14
N ARG A 108 17.36 -5.77 13.19
CA ARG A 108 16.92 -5.50 14.56
C ARG A 108 17.40 -4.11 15.01
N GLN A 109 18.65 -3.77 14.73
CA GLN A 109 19.24 -2.47 15.04
C GLN A 109 18.53 -1.34 14.30
N ALA A 110 18.38 -1.45 12.98
CA ALA A 110 17.65 -0.46 12.17
C ALA A 110 16.21 -0.26 12.66
N LYS A 111 15.54 -1.34 13.09
CA LYS A 111 14.19 -1.23 13.68
C LYS A 111 14.22 -0.48 15.02
N LEU A 112 15.17 -0.80 15.90
CA LEU A 112 15.32 -0.11 17.18
C LEU A 112 15.63 1.38 16.99
N GLU A 113 16.49 1.71 16.04
CA GLU A 113 16.82 3.10 15.68
C GLU A 113 15.61 3.84 15.14
N SER A 114 14.85 3.26 14.21
CA SER A 114 13.63 3.87 13.69
C SER A 114 12.59 4.16 14.78
N VAL A 115 12.50 3.31 15.81
CA VAL A 115 11.61 3.51 16.96
C VAL A 115 12.12 4.63 17.87
N ARG A 116 13.44 4.70 18.10
CA ARG A 116 14.06 5.78 18.88
C ARG A 116 13.86 7.14 18.20
N ASP A 117 14.13 7.22 16.91
CA ASP A 117 13.93 8.45 16.12
C ASP A 117 12.45 8.88 16.12
N LYS A 118 11.53 7.93 15.97
CA LYS A 118 10.10 8.23 16.03
C LYS A 118 9.70 8.78 17.41
N ARG A 119 10.21 8.19 18.50
CA ARG A 119 9.95 8.71 19.86
C ARG A 119 10.52 10.12 20.03
N ARG A 120 11.76 10.35 19.60
CA ARG A 120 12.40 11.68 19.68
C ARG A 120 11.58 12.75 18.94
N ARG A 121 11.13 12.47 17.72
CA ARG A 121 10.30 13.40 16.93
C ARG A 121 8.95 13.70 17.59
N LEU A 122 8.35 12.71 18.25
CA LEU A 122 7.09 12.90 18.97
C LEU A 122 7.31 13.78 20.20
N GLU A 123 8.36 13.52 20.97
CA GLU A 123 8.72 14.30 22.15
C GLU A 123 9.03 15.76 21.79
N GLU A 124 9.87 16.01 20.78
CA GLU A 124 10.16 17.36 20.28
C GLU A 124 8.88 18.09 19.82
N SER A 125 7.99 17.39 19.12
CA SER A 125 6.69 17.95 18.69
C SER A 125 5.78 18.25 19.89
N GLU A 126 5.74 17.39 20.90
CA GLU A 126 4.94 17.59 22.11
C GLU A 126 5.45 18.78 22.93
N GLN A 127 6.77 18.86 23.16
CA GLN A 127 7.40 20.00 23.83
C GLN A 127 7.09 21.31 23.10
N ARG A 128 7.20 21.32 21.76
CA ARG A 128 6.83 22.50 20.96
C ARG A 128 5.36 22.87 21.13
N ARG A 129 4.45 21.89 21.10
CA ARG A 129 3.01 22.12 21.29
C ARG A 129 2.71 22.65 22.68
N GLU A 130 3.39 22.16 23.71
CA GLU A 130 3.21 22.59 25.09
C GLU A 130 3.68 24.04 25.29
N LEU A 131 4.83 24.41 24.72
CA LEU A 131 5.32 25.80 24.70
C LEU A 131 4.36 26.74 23.96
N VAL A 132 3.81 26.31 22.82
CA VAL A 132 2.82 27.11 22.08
C VAL A 132 1.52 27.21 22.87
N ARG A 133 1.07 26.09 23.46
CA ARG A 133 -0.16 26.02 24.25
C ARG A 133 -0.07 26.96 25.45
N SER A 134 0.98 26.87 26.25
CA SER A 134 1.17 27.70 27.45
C SER A 134 1.17 29.19 27.14
N ARG A 135 1.77 29.60 26.01
CA ARG A 135 1.74 31.00 25.53
C ARG A 135 0.34 31.46 25.11
N VAL A 136 -0.42 30.61 24.41
CA VAL A 136 -1.72 30.99 23.83
C VAL A 136 -2.88 30.86 24.83
N THR A 137 -2.76 29.99 25.84
CA THR A 137 -3.81 29.76 26.84
C THR A 137 -3.83 30.79 27.97
N GLN A 138 -2.90 31.75 27.99
CA GLN A 138 -2.86 32.80 29.01
C GLN A 138 -4.16 33.62 28.98
N LYS A 139 -4.63 34.00 30.17
CA LYS A 139 -5.85 34.80 30.38
C LYS A 139 -5.51 36.06 31.16
N THR A 140 -6.26 37.12 30.93
CA THR A 140 -6.21 38.35 31.73
C THR A 140 -6.87 38.12 33.08
N SER A 141 -6.70 39.07 34.02
CA SER A 141 -7.34 39.02 35.35
C SER A 141 -8.87 38.84 35.28
N LYS A 142 -9.52 39.36 34.24
CA LYS A 142 -10.98 39.24 34.01
C LYS A 142 -11.38 37.93 33.29
N GLY A 143 -10.44 37.03 33.03
CA GLY A 143 -10.71 35.73 32.38
C GLY A 143 -10.78 35.76 30.84
N GLN A 144 -10.64 36.93 30.21
CA GLN A 144 -10.53 37.03 28.75
C GLN A 144 -9.20 36.44 28.28
N PRO A 145 -9.13 35.82 27.09
CA PRO A 145 -7.85 35.36 26.55
C PRO A 145 -6.89 36.54 26.35
N LEU A 146 -5.62 36.36 26.73
CA LEU A 146 -4.61 37.36 26.48
C LEU A 146 -4.38 37.46 24.96
N MET A 147 -4.71 38.62 24.38
CA MET A 147 -4.78 38.76 22.92
C MET A 147 -3.41 38.90 22.25
N GLY A 148 -2.39 39.46 22.91
CA GLY A 148 -1.05 39.68 22.34
C GLY A 148 -0.44 38.44 21.67
N PRO A 149 -0.32 37.29 22.37
CA PRO A 149 0.17 36.05 21.77
C PRO A 149 -0.66 35.56 20.57
N LYS A 150 -1.98 35.77 20.60
CA LYS A 150 -2.88 35.37 19.52
C LYS A 150 -2.77 36.28 18.30
N ILE A 151 -2.59 37.58 18.52
CA ILE A 151 -2.38 38.58 17.47
C ILE A 151 -1.06 38.28 16.74
N ASN A 152 0.03 38.03 17.46
CA ASN A 152 1.32 37.70 16.83
C ASN A 152 1.22 36.44 15.96
N ASN A 153 0.55 35.39 16.45
CA ASN A 153 0.30 34.19 15.65
C ASN A 153 -0.52 34.47 14.37
N LEU A 154 -1.41 35.46 14.39
CA LEU A 154 -2.19 35.87 13.22
C LEU A 154 -1.32 36.65 12.24
N LEU A 155 -0.52 37.59 12.74
CA LEU A 155 0.41 38.37 11.93
C LEU A 155 1.46 37.49 11.25
N ASP A 156 2.02 36.52 11.97
CA ASP A 156 3.00 35.58 11.41
C ASP A 156 2.41 34.71 10.29
N LYS A 157 1.13 34.32 10.42
CA LYS A 157 0.42 33.60 9.35
C LYS A 157 0.21 34.48 8.12
N ILE A 158 -0.24 35.72 8.32
CA ILE A 158 -0.43 36.67 7.21
C ILE A 158 0.90 36.91 6.48
N ARG A 159 2.00 37.12 7.21
CA ARG A 159 3.34 37.28 6.61
C ARG A 159 3.72 36.06 5.78
N LYS A 160 3.54 34.86 6.32
CA LYS A 160 3.86 33.62 5.61
C LYS A 160 3.01 33.45 4.35
N ASP A 161 1.71 33.72 4.41
CA ASP A 161 0.81 33.64 3.27
C ASP A 161 1.15 34.68 2.18
N MET A 162 1.76 35.81 2.56
CA MET A 162 2.28 36.81 1.61
C MET A 162 3.63 36.42 1.00
N ASP A 163 4.50 35.73 1.73
CA ASP A 163 5.79 35.25 1.23
C ASP A 163 5.65 34.02 0.30
N ASP A 164 4.58 33.23 0.47
CA ASP A 164 4.26 32.04 -0.32
C ASP A 164 3.48 32.37 -1.64
N GLN A 165 3.23 33.67 -1.94
CA GLN A 165 2.61 34.17 -3.19
C GLN A 165 3.64 34.73 -4.17
#